data_AF-A0A0F0HNE9-F1
#
_entry.id   AF-A0A0F0HNE9-F1
#
_cell.length_a   1.000
_cell.length_b   1.000
_cell.length_c   1.000
_cell.angle_alpha   90.00
_cell.angle_beta   90.00
_cell.angle_gamma   90.00
#
_symmetry.space_group_name_H-M   'P 1'
#
loop_
_entity.id
_entity.type
_entity.pdbx_description
1 polymer ?
#
loop_
_entity_poly.entity_id
_entity_poly.type
_entity_poly.pdbx_seq_one_letter_code
_entity_poly.pdbx_strand_id
1 'polypeptide(L)'
;MFRLVHGTGHILDVLDVRHREQVALRIHDGAFSAMHLTARHPRTGELLSTVKFMVQTLAAAGELQCDLQRELTYDGLRAAEAKGNKGGRRPAVAADKADTVRTAYREGRSIAALARDHGVSRGAIRTAVADLMPDHTATEQEDVPAPELPVTLDMPGKVADFLRAADLEPTERAALDQGVTVRRGQGYTLRISAVPATHRRLLDRCQPLDGAQGVPAAPAQRKARREYENRVSTLVPPGP
;
A
#
# COMPACT_ATOMS: atom_id res chain seq x y z
N MET A 1 15.51 -27.70 8.64
CA MET A 1 14.27 -26.96 8.33
C MET A 1 13.73 -26.38 9.63
N PHE A 2 13.65 -25.06 9.77
CA PHE A 2 13.15 -24.43 11.00
C PHE A 2 11.63 -24.64 11.09
N ARG A 3 11.15 -25.35 12.12
CA ARG A 3 9.70 -25.63 12.31
C ARG A 3 8.97 -24.50 13.07
N LEU A 4 9.72 -23.52 13.55
CA LEU A 4 9.23 -22.44 14.40
C LEU A 4 8.60 -21.29 13.60
N VAL A 5 9.12 -21.01 12.41
CA VAL A 5 8.67 -19.90 11.57
C VAL A 5 8.66 -20.28 10.10
N HIS A 6 7.75 -19.66 9.35
CA HIS A 6 7.56 -19.92 7.92
C HIS A 6 8.62 -19.24 7.02
N GLY A 7 9.47 -18.38 7.58
CA GLY A 7 10.54 -17.69 6.87
C GLY A 7 11.61 -17.13 7.82
N THR A 8 12.83 -16.93 7.31
CA THR A 8 14.00 -16.46 8.08
C THR A 8 13.80 -15.06 8.67
N GLY A 9 13.04 -14.19 7.99
CA GLY A 9 12.69 -12.85 8.50
C GLY A 9 11.89 -12.86 9.81
N HIS A 10 11.12 -13.92 10.08
CA HIS A 10 10.33 -14.06 11.31
C HIS A 10 11.12 -14.65 12.47
N ILE A 11 12.36 -15.12 12.25
CA ILE A 11 13.19 -15.70 13.31
C ILE A 11 13.52 -14.64 14.36
N LEU A 12 13.81 -13.41 13.92
CA LEU A 12 14.08 -12.29 14.83
C LEU A 12 12.86 -11.85 15.62
N ASP A 13 11.68 -11.82 14.99
CA ASP A 13 10.41 -11.48 15.65
C ASP A 13 10.14 -12.40 16.87
N VAL A 14 10.42 -13.69 16.73
CA VAL A 14 10.24 -14.68 17.82
C VAL A 14 11.25 -14.49 18.95
N LEU A 15 12.46 -14.01 18.63
CA LEU A 15 13.50 -13.75 19.64
C LEU A 15 13.20 -12.46 20.43
N ASP A 16 12.58 -11.47 19.81
CA ASP A 16 12.16 -10.22 20.46
C ASP A 16 11.00 -10.44 21.45
N VAL A 17 9.99 -11.22 21.06
CA VAL A 17 8.88 -11.60 21.96
C VAL A 17 9.40 -12.32 23.20
N ARG A 18 10.40 -13.19 23.01
CA ARG A 18 11.03 -13.95 24.08
C ARG A 18 11.81 -13.09 25.08
N HIS A 19 12.40 -11.97 24.64
CA HIS A 19 13.06 -11.02 25.52
C HIS A 19 12.06 -10.34 26.47
N ARG A 20 10.84 -10.04 25.99
CA ARG A 20 9.77 -9.46 26.81
C ARG A 20 9.13 -10.44 27.78
N GLU A 21 8.91 -11.68 27.35
CA GLU A 21 8.10 -12.66 28.12
C GLU A 21 8.94 -13.64 28.96
N GLN A 22 10.26 -13.50 28.99
CA GLN A 22 11.21 -14.36 29.74
C GLN A 22 11.13 -15.87 29.40
N VAL A 23 10.59 -16.24 28.24
CA VAL A 23 10.50 -17.64 27.82
C VAL A 23 11.88 -18.18 27.40
N ALA A 24 12.11 -19.49 27.49
CA ALA A 24 13.32 -20.19 27.05
C ALA A 24 13.07 -20.97 25.75
N LEU A 25 13.89 -20.78 24.71
CA LEU A 25 13.81 -21.48 23.42
C LEU A 25 15.04 -22.39 23.31
N ARG A 26 14.79 -23.70 23.18
CA ARG A 26 15.82 -24.71 22.96
C ARG A 26 15.63 -25.32 21.58
N ILE A 27 16.71 -25.37 20.82
CA ILE A 27 16.75 -26.09 19.55
C ILE A 27 17.13 -27.53 19.88
N HIS A 28 16.30 -28.49 19.45
CA HIS A 28 16.52 -29.91 19.76
C HIS A 28 17.36 -30.64 18.69
N ASP A 29 17.43 -30.10 17.47
CA ASP A 29 18.07 -30.78 16.34
C ASP A 29 18.76 -29.78 15.38
N GLY A 30 19.77 -30.23 14.65
CA GLY A 30 20.61 -29.45 13.73
C GLY A 30 21.85 -28.84 14.37
N ALA A 31 22.57 -28.01 13.61
CA ALA A 31 23.87 -27.43 13.99
C ALA A 31 23.84 -26.56 15.27
N PHE A 32 22.65 -26.16 15.71
CA PHE A 32 22.43 -25.34 16.91
C PHE A 32 21.83 -26.12 18.09
N SER A 33 21.70 -27.45 17.99
CA SER A 33 21.08 -28.31 19.02
C SER A 33 21.84 -28.33 20.36
N ALA A 34 23.17 -28.25 20.31
CA ALA A 34 24.02 -28.14 21.49
C ALA A 34 24.03 -26.73 22.10
N MET A 35 23.48 -25.73 21.40
CA MET A 35 23.53 -24.35 21.85
C MET A 35 22.35 -24.00 22.74
N HIS A 36 22.67 -23.57 23.95
CA HIS A 36 21.70 -22.99 24.85
C HIS A 36 21.48 -21.52 24.46
N LEU A 37 20.57 -21.24 23.52
CA LEU A 37 20.15 -19.88 23.10
C LEU A 37 19.48 -19.07 24.23
N THR A 38 19.54 -19.57 25.45
CA THR A 38 18.96 -19.02 26.65
C THR A 38 19.99 -18.87 27.75
N ALA A 39 21.27 -19.14 27.46
CA ALA A 39 22.36 -18.98 28.41
C ALA A 39 22.42 -17.53 28.88
N ARG A 40 22.20 -17.34 30.18
CA ARG A 40 22.22 -16.04 30.84
C ARG A 40 23.43 -15.97 31.75
N HIS A 41 24.00 -14.78 31.86
CA HIS A 41 25.10 -14.52 32.76
C HIS A 41 24.58 -14.67 34.21
N PRO A 42 25.21 -15.52 35.06
CA PRO A 42 24.65 -15.93 36.35
C PRO A 42 24.47 -14.78 37.34
N ARG A 43 25.24 -13.69 37.22
CA ARG A 43 25.12 -12.49 38.07
C ARG A 43 24.17 -11.42 37.57
N THR A 44 24.02 -11.25 36.26
CA THR A 44 23.25 -10.13 35.68
C THR A 44 21.92 -10.59 35.09
N GLY A 45 21.72 -11.88 34.89
CA GLY A 45 20.51 -12.44 34.26
C GLY A 45 20.39 -12.09 32.78
N GLU A 46 21.33 -11.35 32.20
CA GLU A 46 21.32 -11.00 30.78
C GLU A 46 21.77 -12.16 29.88
N LEU A 47 21.28 -12.20 28.64
CA LEU A 47 21.74 -13.16 27.64
C LEU A 47 23.25 -13.01 27.41
N LEU A 48 23.97 -14.12 27.33
CA LEU A 48 25.42 -14.11 27.08
C LEU A 48 25.73 -13.33 25.79
N SER A 49 26.75 -12.47 25.83
CA SER A 49 27.13 -11.62 24.68
C SER A 49 27.44 -12.44 23.42
N THR A 50 28.04 -13.62 23.57
CA THR A 50 28.28 -14.57 22.47
C THR A 50 26.98 -15.06 21.83
N VAL A 51 25.95 -15.35 22.64
CA VAL A 51 24.64 -15.77 22.13
C VAL A 51 23.95 -14.61 21.40
N LYS A 52 24.00 -13.40 21.97
CA LYS A 52 23.47 -12.19 21.31
C LYS A 52 24.15 -11.96 19.95
N PHE A 53 25.49 -11.99 19.91
CA PHE A 53 26.28 -11.82 18.70
C PHE A 53 25.93 -12.84 17.61
N MET A 54 25.94 -14.13 17.96
CA MET A 54 25.65 -15.19 16.99
C MET A 54 24.23 -15.11 16.42
N VAL A 55 23.24 -14.81 17.25
CA VAL A 55 21.85 -14.60 16.80
C VAL A 55 21.77 -13.46 15.79
N GLN A 56 22.41 -12.33 16.10
CA GLN A 56 22.42 -11.16 15.21
C GLN A 56 23.12 -11.46 13.89
N THR A 57 24.27 -12.16 13.92
CA THR A 57 24.99 -12.57 12.71
C THR A 57 24.16 -13.52 11.84
N LEU A 58 23.48 -14.51 12.45
CA LEU A 58 22.64 -15.45 11.71
C LEU A 58 21.45 -14.77 11.05
N ALA A 59 20.86 -13.80 11.74
CA ALA A 59 19.77 -13.02 11.18
C ALA A 59 20.23 -12.15 10.02
N ALA A 60 21.35 -11.42 10.19
CA ALA A 60 21.94 -10.62 9.12
C ALA A 60 22.33 -11.47 7.90
N ALA A 61 22.87 -12.67 8.11
CA ALA A 61 23.16 -13.61 7.03
C ALA A 61 21.88 -14.11 6.33
N GLY A 62 20.81 -14.35 7.09
CA GLY A 62 19.50 -14.73 6.55
C GLY A 62 18.87 -13.62 5.70
N GLU A 63 18.97 -12.36 6.15
CA GLU A 63 18.52 -11.19 5.38
C GLU A 63 19.32 -11.03 4.09
N LEU A 64 20.65 -11.10 4.17
CA LEU A 64 21.54 -11.06 3.00
C LEU A 64 21.17 -12.14 1.97
N GLN A 65 20.90 -13.37 2.42
CA GLN A 65 20.50 -14.46 1.54
C GLN A 65 19.15 -14.15 0.86
N CYS A 66 18.18 -13.63 1.59
CA CYS A 66 16.88 -13.24 1.03
C CYS A 66 17.01 -12.11 0.00
N ASP A 67 17.84 -11.10 0.28
CA ASP A 67 18.06 -9.99 -0.63
C ASP A 67 18.79 -10.43 -1.90
N LEU A 68 19.81 -11.30 -1.77
CA LEU A 68 20.48 -11.89 -2.92
C LEU A 68 19.51 -12.70 -3.80
N GLN A 69 18.62 -13.48 -3.20
CA GLN A 69 17.59 -14.22 -3.95
C GLN A 69 16.62 -13.29 -4.68
N ARG A 70 16.25 -12.15 -4.08
CA ARG A 70 15.41 -11.14 -4.73
C ARG A 70 16.11 -10.50 -5.91
N GLU A 71 17.37 -10.09 -5.75
CA GLU A 71 18.18 -9.51 -6.83
C GLU A 71 18.30 -10.47 -8.01
N LEU A 72 18.65 -11.73 -7.77
CA LEU A 72 18.71 -12.75 -8.83
C LEU A 72 17.36 -12.99 -9.51
N THR A 73 16.26 -12.86 -8.77
CA THR A 73 14.91 -12.94 -9.33
C THR A 73 14.62 -11.74 -10.22
N TYR A 74 14.96 -10.53 -9.80
CA TYR A 74 14.79 -9.32 -10.61
C TYR A 74 15.66 -9.35 -11.87
N ASP A 75 16.89 -9.83 -11.78
CA ASP A 75 17.75 -10.07 -12.95
C ASP A 75 17.10 -11.03 -13.94
N GLY A 76 16.52 -12.12 -13.44
CA GLY A 76 15.77 -13.07 -14.26
C GLY A 76 14.55 -12.42 -14.93
N LEU A 77 13.80 -11.59 -14.19
CA LEU A 77 12.65 -10.86 -14.72
C LEU A 77 13.07 -9.85 -15.80
N ARG A 78 14.13 -9.08 -15.57
CA ARG A 78 14.70 -8.15 -16.56
C ARG A 78 15.16 -8.88 -17.82
N ALA A 79 15.81 -10.02 -17.67
CA ALA A 79 16.23 -10.85 -18.80
C ALA A 79 15.02 -11.46 -19.57
N ALA A 80 13.94 -11.80 -18.87
CA ALA A 80 12.71 -12.26 -19.50
C ALA A 80 12.01 -11.13 -20.27
N GLU A 81 11.94 -9.94 -19.70
CA GLU A 81 11.38 -8.75 -20.34
C GLU A 81 12.17 -8.35 -21.59
N ALA A 82 13.51 -8.40 -21.53
CA ALA A 82 14.37 -8.15 -22.70
C ALA A 82 14.13 -9.17 -23.84
N LYS A 83 13.66 -10.38 -23.52
CA LYS A 83 13.22 -11.38 -24.52
C LYS A 83 11.79 -11.16 -25.02
N GLY A 84 11.11 -10.10 -24.55
CA GLY A 84 9.73 -9.78 -24.89
C GLY A 84 8.68 -10.53 -24.07
N ASN A 85 9.06 -11.27 -23.03
CA ASN A 85 8.09 -11.93 -22.17
C ASN A 85 7.42 -10.90 -21.25
N LYS A 86 6.10 -10.79 -21.34
CA LYS A 86 5.30 -9.99 -20.40
C LYS A 86 4.84 -10.84 -19.22
N GLY A 87 5.13 -10.39 -18.01
CA GLY A 87 4.56 -10.93 -16.79
C GLY A 87 3.10 -10.53 -16.59
N GLY A 88 2.49 -11.02 -15.51
CA GLY A 88 1.13 -10.66 -15.11
C GLY A 88 0.02 -11.54 -15.68
N ARG A 89 -1.23 -11.12 -15.46
CA ARG A 89 -2.42 -11.86 -15.89
C ARG A 89 -2.62 -11.69 -17.40
N ARG A 90 -2.84 -12.81 -18.10
CA ARG A 90 -3.18 -12.79 -19.53
C ARG A 90 -4.45 -11.97 -19.77
N PRO A 91 -4.52 -11.16 -20.85
CA PRO A 91 -5.73 -10.45 -21.23
C PRO A 91 -6.93 -11.39 -21.36
N ALA A 92 -8.10 -10.93 -20.90
CA ALA A 92 -9.33 -11.71 -20.95
C ALA A 92 -9.86 -11.89 -22.39
N VAL A 93 -9.57 -10.94 -23.27
CA VAL A 93 -9.74 -11.08 -24.71
C VAL A 93 -8.39 -11.51 -25.27
N ALA A 94 -8.31 -12.73 -25.80
CA ALA A 94 -7.08 -13.25 -26.39
C ALA A 94 -6.72 -12.45 -27.67
N ALA A 95 -5.43 -12.38 -27.98
CA ALA A 95 -4.90 -11.52 -29.05
C ALA A 95 -5.48 -11.88 -30.43
N ASP A 96 -5.71 -13.16 -30.69
CA ASP A 96 -6.37 -13.70 -31.89
C ASP A 96 -7.82 -13.17 -32.06
N LYS A 97 -8.51 -12.90 -30.96
CA LYS A 97 -9.90 -12.41 -30.96
C LYS A 97 -10.00 -10.89 -30.82
N ALA A 98 -8.92 -10.24 -30.38
CA ALA A 98 -8.89 -8.79 -30.16
C ALA A 98 -9.15 -8.02 -31.47
N ASP A 99 -8.56 -8.45 -32.58
CA ASP A 99 -8.76 -7.81 -33.89
C ASP A 99 -10.19 -7.97 -34.41
N THR A 100 -10.81 -9.13 -34.17
CA THR A 100 -12.23 -9.35 -34.50
C THR A 100 -13.13 -8.44 -33.67
N VAL A 101 -12.88 -8.32 -32.36
CA VAL A 101 -13.62 -7.42 -31.46
C VAL A 101 -13.47 -5.96 -31.90
N ARG A 102 -12.25 -5.54 -32.25
CA ARG A 102 -11.94 -4.18 -32.71
C ARG A 102 -12.59 -3.85 -34.04
N THR A 103 -12.54 -4.77 -35.01
CA THR A 103 -13.21 -4.62 -36.30
C THR A 103 -14.72 -4.50 -36.12
N ALA A 104 -15.33 -5.43 -35.38
CA ALA A 104 -16.78 -5.42 -35.13
C ALA A 104 -17.23 -4.16 -34.35
N TYR A 105 -16.40 -3.64 -33.45
CA TYR A 105 -16.67 -2.38 -32.77
C TYR A 105 -16.68 -1.18 -33.74
N ARG A 106 -15.71 -1.11 -34.67
CA ARG A 106 -15.68 -0.08 -35.73
C ARG A 106 -16.88 -0.16 -36.68
N GLU A 107 -17.40 -1.37 -36.90
CA GLU A 107 -18.64 -1.61 -37.66
C GLU A 107 -19.92 -1.23 -36.88
N GLY A 108 -19.79 -0.68 -35.67
CA GLY A 108 -20.91 -0.16 -34.87
C GLY A 108 -21.55 -1.17 -33.93
N ARG A 109 -20.95 -2.36 -33.72
CA ARG A 109 -21.50 -3.34 -32.78
C ARG A 109 -21.29 -2.88 -31.34
N SER A 110 -22.36 -3.02 -30.53
CA SER A 110 -22.31 -2.60 -29.12
C SER A 110 -21.37 -3.46 -28.26
N ILE A 111 -20.74 -2.84 -27.26
CA ILE A 111 -19.89 -3.49 -26.24
C ILE A 111 -20.64 -4.65 -25.56
N ALA A 112 -21.95 -4.49 -25.31
CA ALA A 112 -22.76 -5.51 -24.67
C ALA A 112 -23.00 -6.73 -25.58
N ALA A 113 -23.13 -6.54 -26.89
CA ALA A 113 -23.23 -7.65 -27.85
C ALA A 113 -21.91 -8.41 -27.95
N LEU A 114 -20.80 -7.68 -28.11
CA LEU A 114 -19.46 -8.27 -28.16
C LEU A 114 -19.11 -9.06 -26.88
N ALA A 115 -19.48 -8.55 -25.71
CA ALA A 115 -19.27 -9.25 -24.45
C ALA A 115 -19.99 -10.61 -24.38
N ARG A 116 -21.24 -10.67 -24.87
CA ARG A 116 -22.01 -11.92 -24.89
C ARG A 116 -21.43 -12.92 -25.89
N ASP A 117 -21.14 -12.47 -27.10
CA ASP A 117 -20.68 -13.32 -28.20
C ASP A 117 -19.29 -13.92 -27.92
N HIS A 118 -18.44 -13.18 -27.20
CA HIS A 118 -17.10 -13.65 -26.80
C HIS A 118 -17.06 -14.26 -25.39
N GLY A 119 -18.17 -14.30 -24.66
CA GLY A 119 -18.24 -14.89 -23.30
C GLY A 119 -17.38 -14.17 -22.26
N VAL A 120 -17.15 -12.86 -22.42
CA VAL A 120 -16.28 -12.05 -21.55
C VAL A 120 -17.06 -10.90 -20.92
N SER A 121 -16.50 -10.27 -19.89
CA SER A 121 -17.15 -9.11 -19.26
C SER A 121 -17.14 -7.89 -20.19
N ARG A 122 -18.11 -6.97 -20.02
CA ARG A 122 -18.11 -5.68 -20.72
C ARG A 122 -16.84 -4.86 -20.45
N GLY A 123 -16.27 -5.01 -19.25
CA GLY A 123 -15.00 -4.39 -18.88
C GLY A 123 -13.84 -4.93 -19.73
N ALA A 124 -13.79 -6.24 -19.98
CA ALA A 124 -12.77 -6.83 -20.84
C ALA A 124 -12.86 -6.33 -22.28
N ILE A 125 -14.08 -6.20 -22.83
CA ILE A 125 -14.29 -5.59 -24.15
C ILE A 125 -13.87 -4.12 -24.15
N ARG A 126 -14.28 -3.33 -23.15
CA ARG A 126 -13.84 -1.92 -23.01
C ARG A 126 -12.33 -1.79 -22.99
N THR A 127 -11.62 -2.64 -22.25
CA THR A 127 -10.16 -2.66 -22.25
C THR A 127 -9.57 -3.01 -23.62
N ALA A 128 -10.21 -3.90 -24.38
CA ALA A 128 -9.73 -4.31 -25.71
C ALA A 128 -9.93 -3.24 -26.79
N VAL A 129 -10.93 -2.35 -26.63
CA VAL A 129 -11.26 -1.27 -27.58
C VAL A 129 -10.99 0.12 -27.03
N ALA A 130 -10.27 0.24 -25.91
CA ALA A 130 -10.07 1.51 -25.20
C ALA A 130 -9.46 2.60 -26.09
N ASP A 131 -8.56 2.21 -27.00
CA ASP A 131 -7.92 3.07 -28.00
C ASP A 131 -8.87 3.54 -29.13
N LEU A 132 -10.03 2.90 -29.28
CA LEU A 132 -11.05 3.20 -30.30
C LEU A 132 -12.27 3.92 -29.72
N MET A 133 -12.37 4.01 -28.40
CA MET A 133 -13.44 4.76 -27.76
C MET A 133 -13.14 6.25 -27.96
N PRO A 134 -14.11 7.06 -28.43
CA PRO A 134 -13.95 8.50 -28.36
C PRO A 134 -13.79 8.83 -26.88
N ASP A 135 -12.79 9.62 -26.52
CA ASP A 135 -12.72 10.19 -25.17
C ASP A 135 -14.01 10.96 -24.95
N HIS A 136 -14.99 10.34 -24.28
CA HIS A 136 -16.11 11.06 -23.69
C HIS A 136 -15.60 11.65 -22.37
N THR A 137 -14.45 12.31 -22.40
CA THR A 137 -14.06 13.23 -21.35
C THR A 137 -14.79 14.53 -21.65
N ALA A 138 -15.85 14.75 -20.88
CA ALA A 138 -16.58 16.00 -20.79
C ALA A 138 -17.20 16.49 -22.10
N THR A 139 -18.53 16.47 -22.13
CA THR A 139 -19.32 17.48 -22.79
C THR A 139 -18.58 18.81 -22.81
N GLU A 140 -18.35 19.35 -24.01
CA GLU A 140 -18.16 20.78 -24.23
C GLU A 140 -19.37 21.48 -23.59
N GLN A 141 -19.24 21.82 -22.32
CA GLN A 141 -20.22 22.59 -21.59
C GLN A 141 -19.44 23.75 -21.03
N GLU A 142 -19.65 24.88 -21.70
CA GLU A 142 -19.11 26.19 -21.37
C GLU A 142 -19.07 26.40 -19.85
N ASP A 143 -17.89 26.89 -19.45
CA ASP A 143 -17.47 27.48 -18.19
C ASP A 143 -18.60 28.07 -17.31
N VAL A 144 -19.34 27.17 -16.66
CA VAL A 144 -20.08 27.44 -15.43
C VAL A 144 -19.64 26.35 -14.45
N PRO A 145 -18.95 26.67 -13.34
CA PRO A 145 -18.49 25.65 -12.42
C PRO A 145 -19.69 24.86 -11.89
N ALA A 146 -19.82 23.62 -12.33
CA ALA A 146 -20.77 22.68 -11.74
C ALA A 146 -20.48 22.60 -10.24
N PRO A 147 -21.49 22.67 -9.36
CA PRO A 147 -21.26 22.62 -7.92
C PRO A 147 -20.56 21.30 -7.59
N GLU A 148 -19.31 21.38 -7.12
CA GLU A 148 -18.56 20.23 -6.65
C GLU A 148 -19.39 19.53 -5.56
N LEU A 149 -19.91 18.34 -5.86
CA LEU A 149 -20.71 17.60 -4.89
C LEU A 149 -19.81 17.17 -3.73
N PRO A 150 -20.27 17.30 -2.46
CA PRO A 150 -19.51 16.85 -1.30
C PRO A 150 -19.21 15.35 -1.40
N VAL A 151 -17.95 14.98 -1.18
CA VAL A 151 -17.50 13.59 -1.12
C VAL A 151 -17.14 13.25 0.32
N THR A 152 -17.49 12.05 0.77
CA THR A 152 -17.14 11.57 2.10
C THR A 152 -15.82 10.81 2.06
N LEU A 153 -14.82 11.31 2.79
CA LEU A 153 -13.53 10.65 2.98
C LEU A 153 -13.28 10.32 4.46
N ASP A 154 -12.64 9.18 4.67
CA ASP A 154 -12.15 8.76 5.97
C ASP A 154 -10.74 9.36 6.20
N MET A 155 -10.59 10.27 7.16
CA MET A 155 -9.31 10.90 7.52
C MET A 155 -8.69 10.21 8.75
N PRO A 156 -7.42 9.81 8.72
CA PRO A 156 -6.74 9.25 9.89
C PRO A 156 -6.71 10.23 11.07
N GLY A 157 -6.93 9.74 12.30
CA GLY A 157 -7.03 10.59 13.49
C GLY A 157 -5.79 11.46 13.74
N LYS A 158 -4.58 10.98 13.42
CA LYS A 158 -3.35 11.78 13.51
C LYS A 158 -3.33 13.00 12.58
N VAL A 159 -3.97 12.89 11.41
CA VAL A 159 -4.13 14.00 10.46
C VAL A 159 -5.19 14.97 10.99
N ALA A 160 -6.31 14.44 11.49
CA ALA A 160 -7.37 15.25 12.10
C ALA A 160 -6.88 16.03 13.33
N ASP A 161 -6.11 15.38 14.23
CA ASP A 161 -5.52 16.01 15.41
C ASP A 161 -4.59 17.16 15.02
N PHE A 162 -3.77 16.97 13.99
CA PHE A 162 -2.87 18.00 13.47
C PHE A 162 -3.64 19.18 12.88
N LEU A 163 -4.66 18.91 12.06
CA LEU A 163 -5.47 19.94 11.40
C LEU A 163 -6.30 20.76 12.40
N ARG A 164 -6.79 20.15 13.49
CA ARG A 164 -7.49 20.90 14.55
C ARG A 164 -6.59 21.88 15.31
N ALA A 165 -5.28 21.62 15.34
CA ALA A 165 -4.30 22.53 15.93
C ALA A 165 -3.76 23.56 14.92
N ALA A 166 -4.07 23.42 13.63
CA ALA A 166 -3.65 24.33 12.58
C ALA A 166 -4.62 25.50 12.41
N ASP A 167 -4.12 26.61 11.86
CA ASP A 167 -4.98 27.73 11.48
C ASP A 167 -5.63 27.47 10.12
N LEU A 168 -6.96 27.27 10.15
CA LEU A 168 -7.78 26.84 9.03
C LEU A 168 -8.83 27.89 8.67
N GLU A 169 -9.20 27.91 7.39
CA GLU A 169 -10.32 28.72 6.92
C GLU A 169 -11.64 28.26 7.57
N PRO A 170 -12.64 29.15 7.72
CA PRO A 170 -13.92 28.80 8.36
C PRO A 170 -14.62 27.58 7.73
N THR A 171 -14.48 27.40 6.41
CA THR A 171 -15.05 26.28 5.66
C THR A 171 -14.33 24.96 5.92
N GLU A 172 -13.00 24.99 6.07
CA GLU A 172 -12.17 23.84 6.42
C GLU A 172 -12.43 23.40 7.86
N ARG A 173 -12.53 24.37 8.78
CA ARG A 173 -12.86 24.14 10.19
C ARG A 173 -14.27 23.54 10.34
N ALA A 174 -15.26 24.10 9.66
CA ALA A 174 -16.62 23.56 9.66
C ALA A 174 -16.69 22.12 9.15
N ALA A 175 -15.92 21.76 8.13
CA ALA A 175 -15.87 20.38 7.62
C ALA A 175 -15.29 19.39 8.65
N LEU A 176 -14.29 19.80 9.42
CA LEU A 176 -13.72 18.98 10.50
C LEU A 176 -14.66 18.85 11.69
N ASP A 177 -15.37 19.92 12.04
CA ASP A 177 -16.32 19.95 13.16
C ASP A 177 -17.58 19.13 12.88
N GLN A 178 -18.03 19.11 11.62
CA GLN A 178 -19.13 18.26 11.17
C GLN A 178 -18.70 16.79 10.97
N GLY A 179 -17.40 16.48 11.06
CA GLY A 179 -16.86 15.15 10.86
C GLY A 179 -17.28 14.15 11.94
N VAL A 180 -17.62 12.92 11.54
CA VAL A 180 -18.02 11.85 12.46
C VAL A 180 -16.81 11.01 12.85
N THR A 181 -16.52 10.93 14.15
CA THR A 181 -15.41 10.13 14.67
C THR A 181 -15.79 8.66 14.79
N VAL A 182 -15.04 7.78 14.13
CA VAL A 182 -15.18 6.32 14.21
C VAL A 182 -13.96 5.74 14.94
N ARG A 183 -14.19 5.05 16.07
CA ARG A 183 -13.12 4.42 16.86
C ARG A 183 -12.61 3.14 16.17
N ARG A 184 -11.28 3.00 16.06
CA ARG A 184 -10.60 1.84 15.47
C ARG A 184 -9.37 1.49 16.31
N GLY A 185 -9.48 0.50 17.21
CA GLY A 185 -8.38 0.07 18.08
C GLY A 185 -7.85 1.21 18.96
N GLN A 186 -6.53 1.38 19.03
CA GLN A 186 -5.88 2.49 19.77
C GLN A 186 -5.99 3.87 19.07
N GLY A 187 -6.68 3.96 17.93
CA GLY A 187 -6.85 5.19 17.16
C GLY A 187 -8.29 5.48 16.78
N TYR A 188 -8.47 6.52 15.97
CA TYR A 188 -9.76 6.85 15.37
C TYR A 188 -9.58 7.32 13.93
N THR A 189 -10.68 7.29 13.19
CA THR A 189 -10.79 7.84 11.84
C THR A 189 -11.90 8.88 11.88
N LEU A 190 -11.67 10.05 11.31
CA LEU A 190 -12.65 11.12 11.19
C LEU A 190 -13.28 11.04 9.79
N ARG A 191 -14.56 10.73 9.70
CA ARG A 191 -15.31 10.72 8.45
C ARG A 191 -15.77 12.13 8.14
N ILE A 192 -15.22 12.73 7.10
CA ILE A 192 -15.47 14.13 6.71
C ILE A 192 -16.17 14.12 5.36
N SER A 193 -17.25 14.91 5.24
CA SER A 193 -17.93 15.13 3.97
C SER A 193 -17.70 16.57 3.53
N ALA A 194 -16.87 16.77 2.49
CA ALA A 194 -16.56 18.10 1.97
C ALA A 194 -16.37 18.06 0.46
N VAL A 195 -16.38 19.23 -0.19
CA VAL A 195 -16.07 19.32 -1.62
C VAL A 195 -14.61 18.90 -1.87
N PRO A 196 -14.30 18.24 -3.00
CA PRO A 196 -12.94 17.81 -3.35
C PRO A 196 -11.89 18.91 -3.20
N ALA A 197 -12.21 20.16 -3.54
CA ALA A 197 -11.30 21.29 -3.32
C ALA A 197 -10.90 21.48 -1.84
N THR A 198 -11.85 21.33 -0.90
CA THR A 198 -11.57 21.40 0.55
C THR A 198 -10.70 20.24 1.01
N HIS A 199 -10.95 19.02 0.50
CA HIS A 199 -10.10 17.87 0.82
C HIS A 199 -8.63 18.07 0.39
N ARG A 200 -8.41 18.68 -0.78
CA ARG A 200 -7.07 19.03 -1.29
C ARG A 200 -6.40 20.08 -0.42
N ARG A 201 -7.09 21.16 -0.08
CA ARG A 201 -6.54 22.20 0.83
C ARG A 201 -6.16 21.62 2.19
N LEU A 202 -7.01 20.78 2.77
CA LEU A 202 -6.69 20.08 4.03
C LEU A 202 -5.44 19.19 3.90
N LEU A 203 -5.23 18.53 2.75
CA LEU A 203 -4.04 17.73 2.49
C LEU A 203 -2.78 18.61 2.36
N ASP A 204 -2.87 19.74 1.68
CA ASP A 204 -1.75 20.69 1.53
C ASP A 204 -1.29 21.23 2.89
N ARG A 205 -2.24 21.56 3.77
CA ARG A 205 -1.93 21.98 5.16
C ARG A 205 -1.18 20.90 5.95
N CYS A 206 -1.30 19.63 5.58
CA CYS A 206 -0.63 18.52 6.24
C CYS A 206 0.83 18.30 5.82
N GLN A 207 1.38 19.04 4.85
CA GLN A 207 2.79 18.92 4.44
C GLN A 207 3.81 18.86 5.60
N PRO A 208 3.69 19.63 6.69
CA PRO A 208 4.63 19.57 7.81
C PRO A 208 4.72 18.19 8.50
N LEU A 209 3.71 17.33 8.34
CA LEU A 209 3.73 15.95 8.89
C LEU A 209 4.76 15.04 8.20
N ASP A 210 5.29 15.43 7.04
CA ASP A 210 6.40 14.71 6.40
C ASP A 210 7.75 14.98 7.05
N GLY A 211 7.84 16.07 7.82
CA GLY A 211 9.07 16.58 8.45
C GLY A 211 9.34 18.01 7.98
N ALA A 212 9.71 18.86 8.93
CA ALA A 212 10.23 20.19 8.65
C ALA A 212 11.76 20.19 8.83
N GLN A 213 12.45 21.14 8.21
CA GLN A 213 13.91 21.31 8.35
C GLN A 213 14.29 21.36 9.85
N GLY A 214 14.98 20.31 10.32
CA GLY A 214 15.53 20.24 11.68
C GLY A 214 14.73 19.43 12.71
N VAL A 215 13.54 18.91 12.41
CA VAL A 215 12.78 18.03 13.34
C VAL A 215 12.35 16.74 12.62
N PRO A 216 12.79 15.54 13.06
CA PRO A 216 12.37 14.30 12.44
C PRO A 216 10.88 14.05 12.67
N ALA A 217 10.09 13.97 11.60
CA ALA A 217 8.68 13.61 11.69
C ALA A 217 8.50 12.21 12.31
N ALA A 218 7.46 12.03 13.12
CA ALA A 218 7.16 10.73 13.70
C ALA A 218 6.71 9.77 12.57
N PRO A 219 7.23 8.52 12.50
CA PRO A 219 6.84 7.56 11.45
C PRO A 219 5.32 7.36 11.31
N ALA A 220 4.58 7.41 12.43
CA ALA A 220 3.13 7.30 12.44
C ALA A 220 2.41 8.49 11.75
N GLN A 221 2.97 9.71 11.84
CA GLN A 221 2.40 10.90 11.20
C GLN A 221 2.55 10.84 9.67
N ARG A 222 3.73 10.45 9.18
CA ARG A 222 3.98 10.24 7.75
C ARG A 222 3.05 9.20 7.15
N LYS A 223 2.88 8.07 7.83
CA LYS A 223 1.95 7.01 7.40
C LYS A 223 0.51 7.54 7.32
N ALA A 224 0.07 8.29 8.33
CA ALA A 224 -1.27 8.85 8.38
C ALA A 224 -1.51 9.88 7.26
N ARG A 225 -0.55 10.76 6.97
CA ARG A 225 -0.63 11.71 5.85
C ARG A 225 -0.72 10.97 4.52
N ARG A 226 0.16 9.99 4.27
CA ARG A 226 0.15 9.19 3.03
C ARG A 226 -1.17 8.44 2.81
N GLU A 227 -1.77 7.94 3.88
CA GLU A 227 -3.08 7.28 3.82
C GLU A 227 -4.19 8.25 3.41
N TYR A 228 -4.15 9.48 3.93
CA TYR A 228 -5.09 10.54 3.52
C TYR A 228 -4.83 11.02 2.09
N GLU A 229 -3.57 11.21 1.71
CA GLU A 229 -3.13 11.55 0.35
C GLU A 229 -3.67 10.55 -0.68
N ASN A 230 -3.46 9.25 -0.46
CA ASN A 230 -3.98 8.21 -1.34
C ASN A 230 -5.51 8.30 -1.52
N ARG A 231 -6.26 8.62 -0.47
CA ARG A 231 -7.72 8.78 -0.53
C ARG A 231 -8.12 10.03 -1.32
N VAL A 232 -7.42 11.15 -1.13
CA VAL A 232 -7.66 12.38 -1.88
C VAL A 232 -7.27 12.22 -3.36
N SER A 233 -6.18 11.51 -3.66
CA SER A 233 -5.76 11.21 -5.03
C SER A 233 -6.76 10.33 -5.79
N THR A 234 -7.53 9.47 -5.11
CA THR A 234 -8.63 8.73 -5.76
C THR A 234 -9.83 9.60 -6.16
N LEU A 235 -9.91 10.84 -5.67
CA LEU A 235 -10.90 11.82 -6.14
C LEU A 235 -10.52 12.45 -7.48
N VAL A 236 -9.28 12.26 -7.95
CA VAL A 236 -8.81 12.73 -9.24
C VAL A 236 -9.16 11.66 -10.28
N PRO A 237 -9.97 11.95 -11.31
CA PRO A 237 -9.97 11.07 -12.48
C PRO A 237 -8.55 11.03 -13.02
N PRO A 238 -8.00 9.86 -13.39
CA PRO A 238 -6.63 9.78 -13.90
C PRO A 238 -6.50 10.80 -15.05
N GLY A 239 -5.63 11.79 -14.86
CA GLY A 239 -5.31 12.75 -15.92
C GLY A 239 -4.68 12.03 -17.11
N PRO A 240 -4.74 12.66 -18.30
CA PRO A 240 -4.34 12.07 -19.58
C PRO A 240 -2.87 11.61 -19.60
#